data_AF-A0A523FHC5-F1
#
_entry.id   AF-A0A523FHC5-F1
#
_cell.length_a   1.000
_cell.length_b   1.000
_cell.length_c   1.000
_cell.angle_alpha   90.00
_cell.angle_beta   90.00
_cell.angle_gamma   90.00
#
_symmetry.space_group_name_H-M   'P 1'
#
loop_
_entity.id
_entity.type
_entity.pdbx_description
1 polymer ?
#
loop_
_entity_poly.entity_id
_entity_poly.type
_entity_poly.pdbx_seq_one_letter_code
_entity_poly.pdbx_strand_id
1 'polypeptide(L)' 'MAEPGIIALVAFHDVASASDIGALMIDNEAEIVGGPAEGGLYRIRFPQSADPEAVVERLRAASDVVKFVALSQ' A
#
# COMPACT_ATOMS: atom_id res chain seq x y z
N MET A 1 -3.44 17.03 12.74
CA MET A 1 -1.97 16.78 12.74
C MET A 1 -1.79 15.45 12.03
N ALA A 2 -1.13 15.42 10.87
CA ALA A 2 -0.92 14.16 10.15
C ALA A 2 0.14 13.35 10.92
N GLU A 3 -0.24 12.18 11.43
CA GLU A 3 0.66 11.30 12.16
C GLU A 3 1.81 10.85 11.23
N PRO A 4 3.05 10.78 11.72
CA PRO A 4 4.21 10.35 10.93
C PRO A 4 4.13 8.84 10.67
N GLY A 5 3.36 8.44 9.66
CA GLY A 5 3.26 7.06 9.19
C GLY A 5 4.29 6.73 8.10
N ILE A 6 4.55 5.43 7.91
CA ILE A 6 5.40 4.94 6.81
C ILE A 6 4.63 5.12 5.50
N ILE A 7 5.27 5.70 4.49
CA ILE A 7 4.68 5.83 3.17
C ILE A 7 5.26 4.76 2.24
N ALA A 8 4.40 4.01 1.57
CA ALA A 8 4.76 3.14 0.46
C ALA A 8 4.10 3.60 -0.83
N LEU A 9 4.82 3.42 -1.93
CA LEU A 9 4.31 3.50 -3.29
C LEU A 9 3.90 2.09 -3.73
N VAL A 10 2.63 1.91 -4.06
CA VAL A 10 2.04 0.63 -4.41
C VAL A 10 1.38 0.73 -5.77
N ALA A 11 1.67 -0.20 -6.68
CA ALA A 11 0.89 -0.37 -7.91
C ALA A 11 0.04 -1.63 -7.77
N PHE A 12 -1.25 -1.51 -8.03
CA PHE A 12 -2.16 -2.65 -8.05
C PHE A 12 -2.23 -3.27 -9.44
N HIS A 13 -2.61 -4.55 -9.50
CA HIS A 13 -2.97 -5.20 -10.75
C HIS A 13 -4.25 -4.58 -11.33
N ASP A 14 -4.34 -4.49 -12.66
CA ASP A 14 -5.53 -3.96 -13.35
C ASP A 14 -6.78 -4.82 -13.11
N VAL A 15 -6.56 -6.11 -12.80
CA VAL A 15 -7.61 -7.08 -12.46
C VAL A 15 -8.02 -7.02 -10.98
N ALA A 16 -7.27 -6.31 -10.13
CA ALA A 16 -7.60 -6.20 -8.71
C ALA A 16 -8.87 -5.36 -8.54
N SER A 17 -9.88 -5.92 -7.88
CA SER A 17 -11.11 -5.17 -7.63
C SER A 17 -10.91 -4.15 -6.51
N ALA A 18 -11.75 -3.11 -6.49
CA ALA A 18 -11.77 -2.16 -5.39
C ALA A 18 -12.01 -2.85 -4.02
N SER A 19 -12.73 -3.98 -4.01
CA SER A 19 -12.95 -4.79 -2.81
C SER A 19 -11.67 -5.47 -2.33
N ASP A 20 -10.86 -6.03 -3.25
CA ASP A 20 -9.58 -6.68 -2.91
C ASP A 20 -8.58 -5.66 -2.36
N ILE A 21 -8.50 -4.50 -3.02
CA ILE A 21 -7.67 -3.38 -2.56
C ILE A 21 -8.14 -2.91 -1.19
N GLY A 22 -9.46 -2.74 -1.00
CA GLY A 22 -10.04 -2.34 0.29
C GLY A 22 -9.74 -3.34 1.40
N ALA A 23 -9.87 -4.64 1.14
CA ALA A 23 -9.53 -5.69 2.09
C ALA A 23 -8.05 -5.66 2.49
N LEU A 24 -7.15 -5.47 1.51
CA LEU A 24 -5.72 -5.34 1.76
C LEU A 24 -5.39 -4.12 2.62
N MET A 25 -6.06 -2.98 2.39
CA MET A 25 -5.88 -1.78 3.19
C MET A 25 -6.35 -1.99 4.63
N ILE A 26 -7.52 -2.63 4.82
CA ILE A 26 -8.05 -2.93 6.15
C ILE A 26 -7.13 -3.89 6.92
N ASP A 27 -6.64 -4.96 6.27
CA ASP A 27 -5.74 -5.95 6.87
C ASP A 27 -4.41 -5.34 7.34
N ASN A 28 -3.94 -4.31 6.64
CA ASN A 28 -2.68 -3.63 6.95
C ASN A 28 -2.85 -2.32 7.73
N GLU A 29 -4.07 -2.01 8.18
CA GLU A 29 -4.41 -0.74 8.86
C GLU A 29 -3.92 0.48 8.07
N ALA A 30 -3.97 0.38 6.74
CA ALA A 30 -3.34 1.31 5.83
C ALA A 30 -4.37 2.23 5.15
N GLU A 31 -3.94 3.42 4.77
CA GLU A 31 -4.77 4.43 4.13
C GLU A 31 -4.15 4.90 2.82
N ILE A 32 -4.95 5.00 1.76
CA ILE A 32 -4.51 5.62 0.52
C ILE A 32 -4.53 7.13 0.71
N VAL A 33 -3.34 7.74 0.77
CA VAL A 33 -3.15 9.18 0.98
C VAL A 33 -2.90 9.94 -0.34
N GLY A 34 -2.82 9.24 -1.47
CA GLY A 34 -2.76 9.86 -2.79
C GLY A 34 -2.64 8.86 -3.95
N GLY A 35 -2.85 9.36 -5.17
CA GLY A 35 -2.81 8.57 -6.41
C GLY A 35 -4.18 8.45 -7.09
N PRO A 36 -4.25 7.80 -8.27
CA PRO A 36 -3.13 7.20 -9.00
C PRO A 36 -2.22 8.27 -9.62
N ALA A 37 -0.91 8.15 -9.38
CA ALA A 37 0.11 8.95 -10.06
C ALA A 37 0.43 8.35 -11.45
N GLU A 38 1.31 9.01 -12.21
CA GLU A 38 1.81 8.47 -13.48
C GLU A 38 2.35 7.05 -13.29
N GLY A 39 1.92 6.13 -14.15
CA GLY A 39 2.25 4.70 -14.03
C GLY A 39 1.35 3.89 -13.10
N GLY A 40 0.27 4.47 -12.55
CA GLY A 40 -0.72 3.74 -11.74
C GLY A 40 -0.29 3.51 -10.29
N LEU A 41 0.60 4.36 -9.77
CA LEU A 41 1.13 4.26 -8.41
C LEU A 41 0.24 4.98 -7.40
N TYR A 42 -0.05 4.32 -6.30
CA TYR A 42 -0.77 4.85 -5.15
C TYR A 42 0.19 5.09 -4.00
N ARG A 43 0.00 6.20 -3.28
CA ARG A 43 0.66 6.47 -2.02
C ARG A 43 -0.19 5.93 -0.90
N ILE A 44 0.38 4.98 -0.16
CA ILE A 44 -0.29 4.30 0.94
C ILE A 44 0.47 4.62 2.21
N ARG A 45 -0.25 5.10 3.22
CA ARG A 45 0.26 5.36 4.56
C ARG A 45 -0.07 4.18 5.45
N PHE A 46 0.95 3.69 6.14
CA PHE A 46 0.83 2.66 7.17
C PHE A 46 1.00 3.30 8.54
N PRO A 47 0.53 2.64 9.62
CA PRO A 47 0.73 3.10 10.98
C PRO A 47 2.23 3.28 11.28
N GLN A 48 2.59 4.25 12.13
CA GLN A 48 3.99 4.43 12.54
C GLN A 48 4.58 3.21 13.26
N SER A 49 3.70 2.42 13.90
CA SER A 49 4.05 1.20 14.63
C SER A 49 4.25 0.01 13.72
N ALA A 50 3.93 0.14 12.42
CA ALA A 50 4.14 -0.92 11.45
C ALA A 50 5.64 -1.08 11.18
N ASP A 51 6.09 -2.32 11.02
CA ASP A 51 7.46 -2.59 10.62
C ASP A 51 7.59 -2.44 9.09
N PRO A 52 8.49 -1.57 8.59
CA PRO A 52 8.59 -1.28 7.16
C PRO A 52 8.95 -2.51 6.32
N GLU A 53 9.79 -3.39 6.83
CA GLU A 53 10.17 -4.62 6.12
C GLU A 53 8.99 -5.59 6.10
N ALA A 54 8.30 -5.77 7.23
CA ALA A 54 7.11 -6.61 7.31
C ALA A 54 5.98 -6.11 6.39
N VAL A 55 5.78 -4.80 6.27
CA VAL A 55 4.81 -4.20 5.34
C VAL A 55 5.14 -4.56 3.90
N VAL A 56 6.40 -4.43 3.49
CA VAL A 56 6.83 -4.79 2.13
C VAL A 56 6.66 -6.29 1.89
N GLU A 57 7.01 -7.14 2.85
CA GLU A 57 6.83 -8.59 2.74
C GLU A 57 5.35 -8.97 2.62
N ARG A 58 4.45 -8.37 3.41
CA ARG A 58 3.01 -8.60 3.33
C ARG A 58 2.43 -8.17 1.99
N LEU A 59 2.79 -6.96 1.52
CA LEU A 59 2.34 -6.45 0.23
C LEU A 59 2.88 -7.31 -0.93
N ARG A 60 4.12 -7.81 -0.82
CA ARG A 60 4.67 -8.77 -1.79
C ARG A 60 3.95 -10.12 -1.73
N ALA A 61 3.56 -10.58 -0.54
CA ALA A 61 2.79 -11.82 -0.40
C ALA A 61 1.40 -11.70 -1.05
N ALA A 62 0.81 -10.49 -1.05
CA ALA A 62 -0.40 -10.15 -1.79
C ALA A 62 -0.16 -9.93 -3.31
N SER A 63 0.69 -10.73 -3.94
CA SER A 63 1.09 -10.63 -5.36
C SER A 63 -0.08 -10.70 -6.35
N ASP A 64 -1.23 -11.26 -5.95
CA ASP A 64 -2.43 -11.33 -6.79
C ASP A 64 -3.08 -9.94 -7.00
N VAL A 65 -2.91 -9.06 -5.99
CA VAL A 65 -3.48 -7.71 -5.95
C VAL A 65 -2.40 -6.65 -6.21
N VAL A 66 -1.20 -6.85 -5.66
CA VAL A 66 -0.08 -5.91 -5.70
C VAL A 66 0.91 -6.30 -6.79
N LYS A 67 1.05 -5.45 -7.79
CA LYS A 67 2.03 -5.59 -8.87
C LYS A 67 3.41 -5.06 -8.48
N PHE A 68 3.44 -4.01 -7.66
CA PHE A 68 4.67 -3.35 -7.26
C PHE A 68 4.52 -2.70 -5.89
N VAL A 69 5.59 -2.73 -5.11
CA VAL A 69 5.70 -2.04 -3.82
C VAL A 69 7.11 -1.47 -3.65
N ALA A 70 7.20 -0.22 -3.22
CA ALA A 70 8.43 0.41 -2.79
C ALA A 70 8.16 1.32 -1.59
N LEU A 71 9.04 1.29 -0.58
CA LEU A 71 8.99 2.26 0.50
C LEU A 71 9.44 3.62 0.01
N SER A 72 8.67 4.65 0.33
CA SER A 72 9.07 6.04 0.15
C SER A 72 9.68 6.50 1.47
N GLN A 73 11.00 6.33 1.60
CA GLN A 73 11.78 6.91 2.71
C GLN A 73 11.94 8.43 2.56
#